data_AF-A0A2H0LSM2-F1
#
_entry.id   AF-A0A2H0LSM2-F1
#
_cell.length_a   1.000
_cell.length_b   1.000
_cell.length_c   1.000
_cell.angle_alpha   90.00
_cell.angle_beta   90.00
_cell.angle_gamma   90.00
#
_symmetry.space_group_name_H-M   'P 1'
#
loop_
_entity.id
_entity.type
_entity.pdbx_description
1 polymer ?
#
loop_
_entity_poly.entity_id
_entity_poly.type
_entity_poly.pdbx_seq_one_letter_code
_entity_poly.pdbx_strand_id
1 'polypeptide(L)'
;MPGKPFTPSLRTYRSILTVYLLIILFTLPFTRSWMNQIDRLITESVFVEIALAVFFVCFLLTLSIAPSMKRRTFFFFVFLSLTTYFMMRGIKIPIERVHLAEYGVLFFLLLKALPPQSIQRTVLSAFVMACGVGFLEECLQGLFPDRFFSWRDVSLNVAGSAAGVIYFGLYRTLNIKRSSAANLP
;
A
#
# COMPACT_ATOMS: atom_id res chain seq x y z
N MET A 1 20.95 26.90 9.03
CA MET A 1 20.52 25.77 9.90
C MET A 1 19.67 24.83 9.06
N PRO A 2 20.02 23.54 8.91
CA PRO A 2 19.16 22.60 8.20
C PRO A 2 17.86 22.46 8.99
N GLY A 3 16.73 22.85 8.38
CA GLY A 3 15.41 22.76 9.00
C GLY A 3 15.11 21.32 9.40
N LYS A 4 14.53 21.10 10.60
CA LYS A 4 14.07 19.77 11.00
C LYS A 4 13.15 19.23 9.89
N PRO A 5 13.32 17.97 9.46
CA PRO A 5 12.47 17.38 8.44
C PRO A 5 11.01 17.45 8.90
N PHE A 6 10.14 17.94 8.00
CA PHE A 6 8.71 18.01 8.26
C PHE A 6 8.18 16.61 8.58
N THR A 7 7.60 16.45 9.78
CA THR A 7 6.91 15.23 10.18
C THR A 7 5.42 15.55 10.26
N PRO A 8 4.57 14.92 9.42
CA PRO A 8 3.15 15.20 9.43
C PRO A 8 2.54 14.90 10.81
N SER A 9 1.59 15.72 11.24
CA SER A 9 0.88 15.51 12.50
C SER A 9 -0.08 14.32 12.44
N LEU A 10 -0.51 13.78 13.59
CA LEU A 10 -1.54 12.75 13.65
C LEU A 10 -2.85 13.19 12.95
N ARG A 11 -3.21 14.48 13.11
CA ARG A 11 -4.37 15.07 12.42
C ARG A 11 -4.19 15.01 10.90
N THR A 12 -3.00 15.31 10.41
CA THR A 12 -2.67 15.24 8.98
C THR A 12 -2.82 13.82 8.44
N TYR A 13 -2.30 12.80 9.13
CA TYR A 13 -2.46 11.41 8.69
C TYR A 13 -3.93 10.95 8.70
N ARG A 14 -4.72 11.38 9.68
CA ARG A 14 -6.17 11.11 9.71
C ARG A 14 -6.90 11.77 8.53
N SER A 15 -6.54 13.00 8.17
CA SER A 15 -7.08 13.66 6.98
C SER A 15 -6.70 12.93 5.70
N ILE A 16 -5.43 12.51 5.55
CA ILE A 16 -4.98 11.73 4.39
C ILE A 16 -5.73 10.40 4.31
N LEU A 17 -5.84 9.66 5.43
CA LEU A 17 -6.60 8.42 5.49
C LEU A 17 -8.06 8.63 5.09
N THR A 18 -8.68 9.71 5.57
CA THR A 18 -10.08 10.03 5.23
C THR A 18 -10.24 10.28 3.74
N VAL A 19 -9.38 11.12 3.15
CA VAL A 19 -9.39 11.38 1.70
C VAL A 19 -9.15 10.09 0.92
N TYR A 20 -8.22 9.26 1.36
CA TYR A 20 -7.92 7.97 0.74
C TYR A 20 -9.14 7.03 0.74
N LEU A 21 -9.82 6.89 1.88
CA LEU A 21 -11.05 6.09 1.97
C LEU A 21 -12.18 6.66 1.11
N LEU A 22 -12.32 8.00 1.07
CA LEU A 22 -13.30 8.65 0.19
C LEU A 22 -13.01 8.39 -1.28
N ILE A 23 -11.74 8.38 -1.69
CA ILE A 23 -11.35 8.02 -3.06
C ILE A 23 -11.78 6.59 -3.37
N ILE A 24 -11.44 5.63 -2.50
CA ILE A 24 -11.82 4.20 -2.68
C ILE A 24 -13.34 4.09 -2.87
N LEU A 25 -14.10 4.64 -1.92
CA LEU A 25 -15.56 4.60 -1.95
C LEU A 25 -16.15 5.29 -3.19
N PHE A 26 -15.57 6.41 -3.60
CA PHE A 26 -15.99 7.14 -4.79
C PHE A 26 -15.71 6.34 -6.07
N THR A 27 -14.60 5.60 -6.13
CA THR A 27 -14.23 4.81 -7.31
C THR A 27 -15.05 3.54 -7.48
N LEU A 28 -15.59 2.96 -6.40
CA LEU A 28 -16.42 1.73 -6.44
C LEU A 28 -17.46 1.67 -7.57
N PRO A 29 -18.40 2.64 -7.69
CA PRO A 29 -19.43 2.59 -8.74
C PRO A 29 -18.84 2.71 -10.15
N PHE A 30 -17.71 3.40 -10.32
CA PHE A 30 -17.15 3.71 -11.63
C PHE A 30 -16.12 2.70 -12.13
N THR A 31 -15.52 1.89 -11.25
CA THR A 31 -14.34 1.07 -11.61
C THR A 31 -14.62 0.14 -12.80
N ARG A 32 -15.78 -0.53 -12.93
CA ARG A 32 -16.11 -1.34 -14.14
C ARG A 32 -16.29 -0.50 -15.39
N SER A 33 -17.01 0.62 -15.30
CA SER A 33 -17.23 1.51 -16.45
C SER A 33 -15.91 2.08 -16.97
N TRP A 34 -15.01 2.49 -16.08
CA TRP A 34 -13.69 2.99 -16.45
C TRP A 34 -12.82 1.89 -17.03
N MET A 35 -12.79 0.70 -16.42
CA MET A 35 -12.01 -0.43 -16.95
C MET A 35 -12.48 -0.83 -18.36
N ASN A 36 -13.78 -0.92 -18.59
CA ASN A 36 -14.33 -1.19 -19.92
C ASN A 36 -13.97 -0.11 -20.96
N GLN A 37 -13.78 1.14 -20.56
CA GLN A 37 -13.32 2.21 -21.45
C GLN A 37 -11.82 2.11 -21.71
N ILE A 38 -11.02 1.77 -20.69
CA ILE A 38 -9.58 1.57 -20.80
C ILE A 38 -9.30 0.39 -21.73
N ASP A 39 -10.00 -0.74 -21.57
CA ASP A 39 -9.81 -1.96 -22.36
C ASP A 39 -10.04 -1.75 -23.88
N ARG A 40 -10.87 -0.76 -24.25
CA ARG A 40 -11.07 -0.35 -25.65
C ARG A 40 -9.84 0.34 -26.26
N LEU A 41 -8.99 0.94 -25.44
CA LEU A 41 -7.81 1.69 -25.87
C LEU A 41 -6.52 0.89 -25.71
N ILE A 42 -6.38 0.23 -24.56
CA ILE A 42 -5.25 -0.60 -24.16
C ILE A 42 -5.78 -1.74 -23.30
N THR A 43 -5.31 -2.97 -23.51
CA THR A 43 -5.78 -4.09 -22.66
C THR A 43 -5.50 -3.79 -21.19
N GLU A 44 -6.42 -4.16 -20.29
CA GLU A 44 -6.26 -3.90 -18.85
C GLU A 44 -4.90 -4.39 -18.31
N SER A 45 -4.40 -5.49 -18.84
CA SER A 45 -3.08 -6.02 -18.50
C SER A 45 -1.96 -5.03 -18.83
N VAL A 46 -2.01 -4.39 -19.99
CA VAL A 46 -0.98 -3.44 -20.42
C VAL A 46 -1.05 -2.16 -19.59
N PHE A 47 -2.25 -1.67 -19.29
CA PHE A 47 -2.41 -0.50 -18.42
C PHE A 47 -1.78 -0.73 -17.04
N VAL A 48 -2.06 -1.88 -16.41
CA VAL A 48 -1.52 -2.18 -15.08
C VAL A 48 0.00 -2.34 -15.13
N GLU A 49 0.56 -3.02 -16.14
CA GLU A 49 2.02 -3.14 -16.28
C GLU A 49 2.68 -1.77 -16.49
N ILE A 50 2.06 -0.86 -17.25
CA ILE A 50 2.55 0.52 -17.41
C ILE A 50 2.49 1.26 -16.08
N ALA A 51 1.38 1.17 -15.33
CA ALA A 51 1.24 1.83 -14.04
C ALA A 51 2.30 1.34 -13.04
N LEU A 52 2.58 0.03 -13.02
CA LEU A 52 3.63 -0.55 -12.19
C LEU A 52 5.03 -0.13 -12.63
N ALA A 53 5.29 -0.08 -13.94
CA ALA A 53 6.55 0.40 -14.48
C ALA A 53 6.78 1.88 -14.13
N VAL A 54 5.75 2.73 -14.26
CA VAL A 54 5.80 4.15 -13.87
C VAL A 54 6.05 4.28 -12.38
N PHE A 55 5.32 3.55 -11.54
CA PHE A 55 5.55 3.56 -10.10
C PHE A 55 7.00 3.17 -9.77
N PHE A 56 7.51 2.11 -10.39
CA PHE A 56 8.88 1.66 -10.21
C PHE A 56 9.92 2.69 -10.69
N VAL A 57 9.69 3.36 -11.82
CA VAL A 57 10.56 4.43 -12.32
C VAL A 57 10.52 5.65 -11.41
N CYS A 58 9.34 6.13 -11.01
CA CYS A 58 9.20 7.23 -10.05
C CYS A 58 9.87 6.89 -8.72
N PHE A 59 9.76 5.64 -8.30
CA PHE A 59 10.43 5.12 -7.14
C PHE A 59 11.97 5.18 -7.30
N LEU A 60 12.53 4.65 -8.40
CA LEU A 60 13.97 4.73 -8.70
C LEU A 60 14.47 6.17 -8.82
N LEU A 61 13.70 7.07 -9.45
CA LEU A 61 14.03 8.49 -9.56
C LEU A 61 14.07 9.15 -8.18
N THR A 62 13.09 8.87 -7.32
CA THR A 62 13.10 9.30 -5.91
C THR A 62 14.34 8.79 -5.20
N LEU A 63 14.84 7.60 -5.57
CA LEU A 63 16.09 7.08 -5.04
C LEU A 63 17.33 7.80 -5.56
N SER A 64 17.39 8.09 -6.86
CA SER A 64 18.52 8.76 -7.51
C SER A 64 18.69 10.21 -7.06
N ILE A 65 17.60 10.90 -6.72
CA ILE A 65 17.63 12.28 -6.20
C ILE A 65 17.87 12.36 -4.68
N ALA A 66 17.87 11.21 -3.99
CA ALA A 66 18.20 11.11 -2.57
C ALA A 66 19.54 10.36 -2.36
N PRO A 67 20.67 10.90 -2.85
CA PRO A 67 21.97 10.23 -2.83
C PRO A 67 22.51 9.96 -1.41
N SER A 68 21.92 10.58 -0.38
CA SER A 68 22.20 10.31 1.03
C SER A 68 21.55 9.02 1.55
N MET A 69 20.80 8.29 0.72
CA MET A 69 20.19 7.04 1.15
C MET A 69 21.23 5.94 1.38
N LYS A 70 21.03 5.27 2.50
CA LYS A 70 21.91 4.19 2.91
C LYS A 70 21.68 2.98 2.01
N ARG A 71 22.77 2.27 1.68
CA ARG A 71 22.76 1.04 0.87
C ARG A 71 21.71 0.02 1.32
N ARG A 72 21.47 -0.14 2.63
CA ARG A 72 20.42 -1.04 3.17
C ARG A 72 19.01 -0.56 2.86
N THR A 73 18.76 0.74 2.98
CA THR A 73 17.46 1.35 2.63
C THR A 73 17.19 1.20 1.14
N PHE A 74 18.21 1.41 0.31
CA PHE A 74 18.15 1.13 -1.13
C PHE A 74 17.75 -0.32 -1.41
N PHE A 75 18.49 -1.30 -0.87
CA PHE A 75 18.18 -2.71 -1.09
C PHE A 75 16.83 -3.14 -0.50
N PHE A 76 16.42 -2.58 0.64
CA PHE A 76 15.10 -2.83 1.21
C PHE A 76 13.99 -2.44 0.23
N PHE A 77 14.08 -1.26 -0.37
CA PHE A 77 13.05 -0.84 -1.28
C PHE A 77 13.14 -1.52 -2.66
N VAL A 78 14.34 -1.86 -3.15
CA VAL A 78 14.47 -2.73 -4.33
C VAL A 78 13.79 -4.08 -4.08
N PHE A 79 14.01 -4.67 -2.90
CA PHE A 79 13.33 -5.90 -2.47
C PHE A 79 11.81 -5.71 -2.38
N LEU A 80 11.35 -4.60 -1.79
CA LEU A 80 9.93 -4.26 -1.71
C LEU A 80 9.28 -4.21 -3.10
N SER A 81 9.89 -3.46 -4.02
CA SER A 81 9.39 -3.29 -5.38
C SER A 81 9.38 -4.60 -6.17
N LEU A 82 10.46 -5.39 -6.10
CA LEU A 82 10.54 -6.68 -6.79
C LEU A 82 9.50 -7.66 -6.26
N THR A 83 9.40 -7.82 -4.93
CA THR A 83 8.43 -8.75 -4.33
C THR A 83 6.99 -8.34 -4.64
N THR A 84 6.68 -7.05 -4.55
CA THR A 84 5.35 -6.53 -4.91
C THR A 84 5.02 -6.79 -6.39
N TYR A 85 5.98 -6.52 -7.30
CA TYR A 85 5.82 -6.81 -8.73
C TYR A 85 5.55 -8.29 -9.00
N PHE A 86 6.32 -9.20 -8.39
CA PHE A 86 6.11 -10.64 -8.56
C PHE A 86 4.78 -11.13 -7.96
N MET A 87 4.37 -10.61 -6.80
CA MET A 87 3.05 -10.90 -6.22
C MET A 87 1.92 -10.48 -7.18
N MET A 88 2.03 -9.29 -7.78
CA MET A 88 1.03 -8.78 -8.72
C MET A 88 1.00 -9.59 -10.03
N ARG A 89 2.16 -9.98 -10.58
CA ARG A 89 2.24 -10.84 -11.77
C ARG A 89 1.58 -12.20 -11.59
N GLY A 90 1.54 -12.72 -10.35
CA GLY A 90 0.83 -13.96 -10.03
C GLY A 90 -0.70 -13.85 -10.11
N ILE A 91 -1.24 -12.62 -10.09
CA ILE A 91 -2.68 -12.37 -10.18
C ILE A 91 -3.06 -12.23 -11.67
N LYS A 92 -3.89 -13.17 -12.13
CA LYS A 92 -4.29 -13.30 -13.54
C LYS A 92 -5.17 -12.14 -14.01
N ILE A 93 -6.07 -11.66 -13.15
CA ILE A 93 -7.00 -10.59 -13.48
C ILE A 93 -6.32 -9.25 -13.13
N PRO A 94 -6.05 -8.37 -14.11
CA PRO A 94 -5.27 -7.16 -13.86
C PRO A 94 -5.90 -6.24 -12.82
N ILE A 95 -7.22 -6.04 -12.87
CA ILE A 95 -7.92 -5.18 -11.91
C ILE A 95 -7.80 -5.68 -10.47
N GLU A 96 -7.70 -7.00 -10.26
CA GLU A 96 -7.56 -7.59 -8.94
C GLU A 96 -6.20 -7.24 -8.27
N ARG A 97 -5.19 -6.84 -9.06
CA ARG A 97 -3.88 -6.43 -8.53
C ARG A 97 -3.95 -5.15 -7.71
N VAL A 98 -4.98 -4.31 -7.96
CA VAL A 98 -5.19 -3.05 -7.25
C VAL A 98 -5.44 -3.31 -5.77
N HIS A 99 -6.22 -4.33 -5.42
CA HIS A 99 -6.47 -4.74 -4.03
C HIS A 99 -5.17 -4.94 -3.23
N LEU A 100 -4.17 -5.60 -3.81
CA LEU A 100 -2.90 -5.85 -3.12
C LEU A 100 -2.18 -4.54 -2.76
N ALA A 101 -2.11 -3.60 -3.71
CA ALA A 101 -1.48 -2.29 -3.50
C ALA A 101 -2.28 -1.42 -2.53
N GLU A 102 -3.58 -1.33 -2.78
CA GLU A 102 -4.51 -0.47 -2.06
C GLU A 102 -4.51 -0.80 -0.56
N TYR A 103 -4.67 -2.07 -0.21
CA TYR A 103 -4.74 -2.48 1.18
C TYR A 103 -3.37 -2.49 1.88
N GLY A 104 -2.28 -2.65 1.12
CA GLY A 104 -0.93 -2.40 1.63
C GLY A 104 -0.73 -0.93 2.03
N VAL A 105 -1.17 0.02 1.18
CA VAL A 105 -1.13 1.46 1.48
C VAL A 105 -2.05 1.82 2.63
N LEU A 106 -3.28 1.28 2.64
CA LEU A 106 -4.25 1.49 3.71
C LEU A 106 -3.68 1.09 5.07
N PHE A 107 -3.03 -0.07 5.16
CA PHE A 107 -2.35 -0.51 6.37
C PHE A 107 -1.33 0.53 6.87
N PHE A 108 -0.49 1.09 5.99
CA PHE A 108 0.48 2.11 6.38
C PHE A 108 -0.18 3.41 6.85
N LEU A 109 -1.25 3.85 6.19
CA LEU A 109 -2.00 5.04 6.60
C LEU A 109 -2.65 4.83 7.97
N LEU A 110 -3.27 3.68 8.21
CA LEU A 110 -3.82 3.31 9.52
C LEU A 110 -2.74 3.26 10.60
N LEU A 111 -1.60 2.63 10.31
CA LEU A 111 -0.45 2.57 11.21
C LEU A 111 0.03 3.96 11.66
N LYS A 112 -0.11 4.98 10.81
CA LYS A 112 0.25 6.38 11.10
C LYS A 112 -0.88 7.22 11.68
N ALA A 113 -2.13 6.84 11.43
CA ALA A 113 -3.33 7.58 11.87
C ALA A 113 -3.87 7.11 13.24
N LEU A 114 -3.39 5.96 13.73
CA LEU A 114 -3.72 5.45 15.06
C LEU A 114 -3.03 6.24 16.18
N PRO A 115 -3.70 6.41 17.34
CA PRO A 115 -3.10 7.07 18.48
C PRO A 115 -1.91 6.28 19.03
N PRO A 116 -0.97 6.93 19.75
CA PRO A 116 0.19 6.26 20.31
C PRO A 116 -0.19 5.08 21.22
N GLN A 117 0.36 3.91 20.93
CA GLN A 117 0.22 2.68 21.72
C GLN A 117 1.52 1.87 21.61
N SER A 118 1.56 0.68 22.22
CA SER A 118 2.66 -0.25 21.94
C SER A 118 2.65 -0.64 20.46
N ILE A 119 3.85 -0.78 19.88
CA ILE A 119 3.98 -1.05 18.45
C ILE A 119 3.24 -2.31 18.00
N GLN A 120 3.22 -3.37 18.83
CA GLN A 120 2.48 -4.59 18.52
C GLN A 120 0.98 -4.32 18.44
N ARG A 121 0.43 -3.53 19.38
CA ARG A 121 -0.99 -3.15 19.36
C ARG A 121 -1.31 -2.26 18.18
N THR A 122 -0.48 -1.26 17.88
CA THR A 122 -0.70 -0.38 16.71
C THR A 122 -0.68 -1.17 15.40
N VAL A 123 0.27 -2.09 15.23
CA VAL A 123 0.35 -2.95 14.02
C VAL A 123 -0.86 -3.86 13.93
N LEU A 124 -1.25 -4.53 15.03
CA LEU A 124 -2.41 -5.40 15.05
C LEU A 124 -3.70 -4.64 14.76
N SER A 125 -3.91 -3.48 15.39
CA SER A 125 -5.08 -2.62 15.15
C SER A 125 -5.11 -2.14 13.70
N ALA A 126 -3.99 -1.69 13.14
CA ALA A 126 -3.93 -1.24 11.75
C ALA A 126 -4.27 -2.39 10.78
N PHE A 127 -3.75 -3.59 11.03
CA PHE A 127 -4.05 -4.77 10.22
C PHE A 127 -5.52 -5.17 10.31
N VAL A 128 -6.07 -5.31 11.51
CA VAL A 128 -7.49 -5.67 11.70
C VAL A 128 -8.42 -4.64 11.08
N MET A 129 -8.11 -3.34 11.23
CA MET A 129 -8.88 -2.27 10.61
C MET A 129 -8.79 -2.30 9.08
N ALA A 130 -7.60 -2.54 8.50
CA ALA A 130 -7.45 -2.66 7.05
C ALA A 130 -8.25 -3.83 6.48
N CYS A 131 -8.18 -5.00 7.12
CA CYS A 131 -8.99 -6.17 6.76
C CYS A 131 -10.50 -5.89 6.91
N GLY A 132 -10.90 -5.21 7.98
CA GLY A 132 -12.29 -4.82 8.21
C GLY A 132 -12.82 -3.86 7.14
N VAL A 133 -12.04 -2.84 6.79
CA VAL A 133 -12.37 -1.93 5.67
C VAL A 133 -12.50 -2.71 4.37
N GLY A 134 -11.59 -3.65 4.09
CA GLY A 134 -11.64 -4.43 2.85
C GLY A 134 -12.78 -5.41 2.76
N PHE A 135 -13.21 -5.95 3.88
CA PHE A 135 -14.44 -6.73 3.93
C PHE A 135 -15.68 -5.85 3.70
N LEU A 136 -15.74 -4.68 4.35
CA LEU A 136 -16.85 -3.73 4.18
C LEU A 136 -16.95 -3.21 2.75
N GLU A 137 -15.81 -2.93 2.12
CA GLU A 137 -15.72 -2.51 0.72
C GLU A 137 -16.32 -3.57 -0.20
N GLU A 138 -15.98 -4.85 -0.01
CA GLU A 138 -16.55 -5.94 -0.81
C GLU A 138 -18.05 -6.14 -0.55
N CYS A 139 -18.50 -5.96 0.70
CA CYS A 139 -19.94 -5.96 1.00
C CYS A 139 -20.67 -4.83 0.28
N LEU A 140 -20.13 -3.62 0.27
CA LEU A 140 -20.68 -2.48 -0.46
C LEU A 140 -20.63 -2.72 -1.97
N GLN A 141 -19.54 -3.30 -2.47
CA GLN A 141 -19.38 -3.70 -3.85
C GLN A 141 -20.50 -4.66 -4.30
N GLY A 142 -20.85 -5.63 -3.46
CA GLY A 142 -21.93 -6.59 -3.71
C GLY A 142 -23.34 -5.99 -3.76
N LEU A 143 -23.52 -4.71 -3.40
CA LEU A 143 -24.79 -4.01 -3.55
C LEU A 143 -24.97 -3.38 -4.94
N PHE A 144 -23.91 -3.27 -5.75
CA PHE A 144 -24.01 -2.70 -7.09
C PHE A 144 -24.52 -3.75 -8.10
N PRO A 145 -25.47 -3.40 -9.00
CA PRO A 145 -26.10 -4.36 -9.92
C PRO A 145 -25.12 -5.10 -10.82
N ASP A 146 -24.07 -4.39 -11.24
CA ASP A 146 -23.06 -4.93 -12.14
C ASP A 146 -21.90 -5.59 -11.40
N ARG A 147 -22.01 -5.85 -10.09
CA ARG A 147 -20.93 -6.46 -9.30
C ARG A 147 -21.47 -7.50 -8.34
N PHE A 148 -20.58 -8.34 -7.85
CA PHE A 148 -20.90 -9.38 -6.90
C PHE A 148 -19.82 -9.40 -5.82
N PHE A 149 -20.22 -9.80 -4.62
CA PHE A 149 -19.29 -10.07 -3.53
C PHE A 149 -18.36 -11.23 -3.89
N SER A 150 -17.06 -11.05 -3.67
CA SER A 150 -15.98 -11.98 -3.99
C SER A 150 -15.11 -12.28 -2.78
N TRP A 151 -15.14 -13.52 -2.28
CA TRP A 151 -14.20 -13.99 -1.25
C TRP A 151 -12.74 -13.92 -1.70
N ARG A 152 -12.51 -14.00 -3.00
CA ARG A 152 -11.17 -13.86 -3.58
C ARG A 152 -10.65 -12.43 -3.40
N ASP A 153 -11.50 -11.44 -3.57
CA ASP A 153 -11.12 -10.02 -3.44
C ASP A 153 -10.88 -9.68 -1.97
N VAL A 154 -11.72 -10.19 -1.05
CA VAL A 154 -11.44 -10.13 0.40
C VAL A 154 -10.09 -10.75 0.73
N SER A 155 -9.75 -11.90 0.14
CA SER A 155 -8.46 -12.57 0.37
C SER A 155 -7.28 -11.73 -0.13
N LEU A 156 -7.45 -11.03 -1.26
CA LEU A 156 -6.45 -10.11 -1.81
C LEU A 156 -6.27 -8.86 -0.94
N ASN A 157 -7.37 -8.31 -0.39
CA ASN A 157 -7.35 -7.20 0.56
C ASN A 157 -6.57 -7.57 1.83
N VAL A 158 -6.81 -8.78 2.35
CA VAL A 158 -6.07 -9.34 3.50
C VAL A 158 -4.59 -9.54 3.14
N ALA A 159 -4.29 -10.09 1.96
CA ALA A 159 -2.92 -10.31 1.51
C ALA A 159 -2.14 -8.99 1.36
N GLY A 160 -2.77 -7.93 0.83
CA GLY A 160 -2.18 -6.60 0.74
C GLY A 160 -1.86 -6.03 2.12
N SER A 161 -2.81 -6.13 3.05
CA SER A 161 -2.64 -5.70 4.44
C SER A 161 -1.49 -6.46 5.13
N ALA A 162 -1.42 -7.78 4.93
CA ALA A 162 -0.37 -8.63 5.48
C ALA A 162 1.02 -8.31 4.90
N ALA A 163 1.10 -8.03 3.59
CA ALA A 163 2.32 -7.54 2.97
C ALA A 163 2.80 -6.24 3.62
N GLY A 164 1.88 -5.31 3.90
CA GLY A 164 2.16 -4.08 4.66
C GLY A 164 2.79 -4.35 6.03
N VAL A 165 2.25 -5.30 6.79
CA VAL A 165 2.80 -5.73 8.09
C VAL A 165 4.23 -6.25 7.94
N ILE A 166 4.46 -7.15 6.98
CA ILE A 166 5.78 -7.76 6.73
C ILE A 166 6.79 -6.69 6.35
N TYR A 167 6.45 -5.80 5.43
CA TYR A 167 7.33 -4.72 4.97
C TYR A 167 7.66 -3.73 6.08
N PHE A 168 6.67 -3.37 6.91
CA PHE A 168 6.92 -2.54 8.09
C PHE A 168 7.87 -3.22 9.09
N GLY A 169 7.65 -4.51 9.38
CA GLY A 169 8.49 -5.29 10.29
C GLY A 169 9.94 -5.41 9.80
N LEU A 170 10.13 -5.70 8.51
CA LEU A 170 11.44 -5.74 7.85
C LEU A 170 12.14 -4.38 7.92
N TYR A 171 11.46 -3.31 7.52
CA TYR A 171 12.00 -1.96 7.60
C TYR A 171 12.45 -1.61 9.03
N ARG A 172 11.61 -1.92 10.02
CA ARG A 172 11.92 -1.63 11.42
C ARG A 172 13.14 -2.44 11.90
N THR A 173 13.23 -3.72 11.56
CA THR A 173 14.35 -4.58 11.95
C THR A 173 15.68 -4.09 11.37
N LEU A 174 15.68 -3.68 10.10
CA LEU A 174 16.86 -3.12 9.43
C LEU A 174 17.32 -1.81 10.08
N ASN A 175 16.39 -1.02 10.64
CA ASN A 175 16.68 0.24 11.31
C ASN A 175 17.00 0.10 12.81
N ILE A 176 16.47 -0.90 13.53
CA ILE A 176 16.81 -1.16 14.94
C ILE A 176 18.25 -1.68 15.07
N LYS A 177 18.67 -2.62 14.21
CA LYS A 177 20.05 -3.15 14.22
C LYS A 177 21.11 -2.04 14.07
N ARG A 178 20.75 -0.87 13.54
CA ARG A 178 21.62 0.32 13.45
C ARG A 178 21.87 0.97 14.80
N SER A 179 20.84 1.13 15.64
CA SER A 179 20.99 1.80 16.95
C SER A 179 21.84 0.97 17.91
N SER A 180 21.79 -0.35 17.81
CA SER A 180 22.62 -1.25 18.63
C SER A 180 24.06 -1.35 18.12
N ALA A 181 24.29 -1.34 16.79
CA ALA A 181 25.64 -1.43 16.22
C ALA A 181 26.44 -0.12 16.29
N ALA A 182 25.78 1.04 16.39
CA ALA A 182 26.43 2.35 16.57
C ALA A 182 26.87 2.63 18.03
N ASN A 183 26.49 1.76 18.97
CA ASN A 183 26.81 1.85 20.40
C ASN A 183 27.83 0.79 20.84
N LEU A 184 28.51 0.12 19.90
CA LEU A 184 29.64 -0.74 20.22
C LEU A 184 30.91 0.14 20.27
N PRO A 185 31.70 0.10 21.36
CA PRO A 185 32.89 0.91 21.54
C PRO A 185 33.98 0.61 20.50
#